data_AF-A0A5C8MDW3-F1
#
_entry.id   AF-A0A5C8MDW3-F1
#
_cell.length_a   1.000
_cell.length_b   1.000
_cell.length_c   1.000
_cell.angle_alpha   90.00
_cell.angle_beta   90.00
_cell.angle_gamma   90.00
#
_symmetry.space_group_name_H-M   'P 1'
#
loop_
_entity.id
_entity.type
_entity.pdbx_description
1 polymer ?
#
loop_
_entity_poly.entity_id
_entity_poly.type
_entity_poly.pdbx_seq_one_letter_code
_entity_poly.pdbx_strand_id
1 'polypeptide(L)'
;APIAIEPLNEIYVFPTISPSDSRCVWLSHIHVYKYEPTKNDQTIVYFTNEKSILLDVSYHSFVNQLYRTAQLRTKLTERMEARERKLQYVFRMNHSKGWLQQ
;
A
#
# COMPACT_ATOMS: atom_id res chain seq x y z
N ALA A 1 -3.08 4.58 10.81
CA ALA A 1 -1.82 4.45 10.06
C ALA A 1 -1.99 3.35 9.01
N PRO A 2 -1.35 3.43 7.83
CA PRO A 2 -1.43 2.38 6.80
C PRO A 2 -0.73 1.09 7.25
N ILE A 3 -1.21 -0.05 6.75
CA ILE A 3 -0.67 -1.38 7.06
C ILE A 3 -0.41 -2.12 5.74
N ALA A 4 0.76 -2.74 5.65
CA ALA A 4 1.05 -3.71 4.60
C ALA A 4 0.71 -5.10 5.15
N ILE A 5 -0.37 -5.71 4.65
CA ILE A 5 -0.79 -7.05 5.05
C ILE A 5 0.10 -8.07 4.34
N GLU A 6 0.21 -7.95 3.01
CA GLU A 6 1.02 -8.82 2.19
C GLU A 6 1.67 -8.00 1.06
N PRO A 7 2.89 -7.46 1.29
CA PRO A 7 3.57 -6.58 0.33
C PRO A 7 3.83 -7.20 -1.05
N LEU A 8 4.06 -8.52 -1.09
CA LEU A 8 4.35 -9.25 -2.33
C LEU A 8 3.15 -9.29 -3.29
N ASN A 9 1.94 -9.37 -2.74
CA ASN A 9 0.68 -9.36 -3.50
C ASN A 9 0.05 -7.95 -3.55
N GLU A 10 0.83 -6.91 -3.24
CA GLU A 10 0.40 -5.52 -3.18
C GLU A 10 -0.81 -5.25 -2.24
N ILE A 11 -0.97 -6.06 -1.19
CA ILE A 11 -2.08 -5.91 -0.24
C ILE A 11 -1.68 -4.89 0.82
N TYR A 12 -2.01 -3.63 0.54
CA TYR A 12 -1.88 -2.50 1.45
C TYR A 12 -3.25 -1.96 1.81
N VAL A 13 -3.51 -1.82 3.11
CA VAL A 13 -4.78 -1.28 3.60
C VAL A 13 -4.56 -0.03 4.43
N PHE A 14 -5.57 0.83 4.45
CA PHE A 14 -5.56 2.01 5.28
C PHE A 14 -6.91 2.27 5.93
N PRO A 15 -6.91 2.84 7.14
CA PRO A 15 -8.14 3.19 7.83
C PRO A 15 -8.65 4.54 7.30
N THR A 16 -9.98 4.68 7.18
CA THR A 16 -10.64 5.93 6.77
C THR A 16 -10.69 6.98 7.87
N ILE A 17 -10.60 6.58 9.14
CA ILE A 17 -10.51 7.44 10.32
C ILE A 17 -9.62 6.76 11.38
N SER A 18 -9.77 7.07 12.68
CA SER A 18 -9.04 6.36 13.73
C SER A 18 -9.44 4.88 13.76
N PRO A 19 -8.48 3.92 13.78
CA PRO A 19 -8.79 2.49 13.94
C PRO A 19 -9.55 2.12 15.21
N SER A 20 -9.49 2.98 16.24
CA SER A 20 -10.24 2.82 17.49
C SER A 20 -11.70 3.27 17.38
N ASP A 21 -12.07 3.99 16.33
CA ASP A 21 -13.46 4.43 16.10
C ASP A 21 -14.24 3.32 15.40
N SER A 22 -15.41 2.99 15.93
CA SER A 22 -16.32 1.98 15.38
C SER A 22 -16.76 2.22 13.93
N ARG A 23 -16.71 3.47 13.45
CA ARG A 23 -17.06 3.86 12.08
C ARG A 23 -15.88 3.67 11.11
N CYS A 24 -14.72 3.25 11.61
CA CYS A 24 -13.53 3.06 10.80
C CYS A 24 -13.74 1.95 9.78
N VAL A 25 -13.57 2.31 8.50
CA VAL A 25 -13.55 1.37 7.39
C VAL A 25 -12.10 1.19 6.96
N TRP A 26 -11.71 -0.04 6.67
CA TRP A 26 -10.40 -0.35 6.11
C TRP A 26 -10.53 -0.58 4.62
N LEU A 27 -9.73 0.14 3.84
CA LEU A 27 -9.78 0.10 2.38
C LEU A 27 -8.47 -0.43 1.81
N SER A 28 -8.58 -1.27 0.80
CA SER A 28 -7.44 -1.69 -0.01
C SER A 28 -7.00 -0.56 -0.92
N HIS A 29 -5.74 -0.17 -0.81
CA HIS A 29 -5.15 0.91 -1.60
C HIS A 29 -5.19 0.64 -3.10
N ILE A 30 -4.90 -0.59 -3.54
CA ILE A 30 -4.85 -0.94 -4.97
C ILE A 30 -6.22 -1.02 -5.63
N HIS A 31 -7.28 -1.18 -4.83
CA HIS A 31 -8.64 -1.32 -5.35
C HIS A 31 -9.40 0.00 -5.42
N VAL A 32 -8.86 1.08 -4.84
CA VAL A 32 -9.41 2.43 -5.01
C VAL A 32 -9.16 2.87 -6.45
N TYR A 33 -10.23 2.97 -7.24
CA TYR A 33 -10.17 3.37 -8.64
C TYR A 33 -10.33 4.87 -8.80
N LYS A 34 -11.32 5.45 -8.12
CA LYS A 34 -11.65 6.88 -8.18
C LYS A 34 -12.23 7.32 -6.85
N TYR A 35 -12.12 8.60 -6.54
CA TYR A 35 -12.75 9.19 -5.35
C TYR A 35 -13.16 10.63 -5.65
N GLU A 36 -14.27 11.07 -5.05
CA GLU A 36 -14.87 12.40 -5.30
C GLU A 36 -15.40 13.01 -3.99
N PRO A 37 -15.26 14.34 -3.80
CA PRO A 37 -15.88 15.03 -2.68
C PRO A 37 -17.40 15.14 -2.90
N THR A 38 -18.15 15.18 -1.80
CA THR A 38 -19.58 15.54 -1.81
C THR A 38 -19.80 16.91 -1.18
N LYS A 39 -21.04 17.43 -1.30
CA LYS A 39 -21.43 18.70 -0.69
C LYS A 39 -21.39 18.71 0.84
N ASN A 40 -21.41 17.53 1.48
CA ASN A 40 -21.53 17.39 2.93
C ASN A 40 -20.18 17.07 3.62
N ASP A 41 -19.05 17.43 2.99
CA ASP A 41 -17.71 17.06 3.45
C ASP A 41 -17.50 15.54 3.62
N GLN A 42 -18.14 14.77 2.76
CA GLN A 42 -18.00 13.32 2.67
C GLN A 42 -17.26 12.96 1.38
N THR A 43 -16.81 11.70 1.30
CA THR A 43 -16.07 11.21 0.14
C THR A 43 -16.75 9.98 -0.44
N ILE A 44 -17.05 10.00 -1.74
CA ILE A 44 -17.47 8.80 -2.47
C ILE A 44 -16.21 8.12 -3.01
N VAL A 45 -16.08 6.83 -2.75
CA VAL A 45 -14.98 6.00 -3.25
C VAL A 45 -15.53 4.97 -4.19
N TYR A 46 -14.97 4.90 -5.39
CA TYR A 46 -15.29 3.93 -6.42
C TYR A 46 -14.15 2.91 -6.48
N PHE A 47 -14.52 1.64 -6.52
CA PHE A 47 -13.59 0.52 -6.56
C PHE A 47 -13.47 -0.07 -7.97
N THR A 48 -12.40 -0.82 -8.21
CA THR A 48 -12.14 -1.51 -9.48
C THR A 48 -13.19 -2.55 -9.85
N ASN A 49 -14.03 -2.98 -8.90
CA ASN A 49 -15.15 -3.91 -9.12
C ASN A 49 -16.48 -3.19 -9.38
N GLU A 50 -16.44 -1.91 -9.79
CA GLU A 50 -17.59 -1.06 -10.10
C GLU A 50 -18.50 -0.73 -8.90
N LYS A 51 -18.17 -1.21 -7.70
CA LYS A 51 -18.87 -0.82 -6.47
C LYS A 51 -18.39 0.54 -6.00
N SER A 52 -19.25 1.24 -5.28
CA SER A 52 -18.90 2.47 -4.59
C SER A 52 -19.42 2.48 -3.16
N ILE A 53 -18.79 3.29 -2.32
CA ILE A 53 -19.24 3.55 -0.96
C ILE A 53 -19.15 5.04 -0.69
N LEU A 54 -20.08 5.54 0.11
CA LEU A 54 -20.02 6.89 0.69
C LEU A 54 -19.39 6.79 2.08
N LEU A 55 -18.32 7.55 2.31
CA LEU A 55 -17.59 7.58 3.57
C LEU A 55 -17.80 8.92 4.28
N ASP A 56 -18.06 8.84 5.58
CA ASP A 56 -18.16 9.99 6.47
C ASP A 56 -16.76 10.52 6.86
N VAL A 57 -16.01 10.95 5.83
CA VAL A 57 -14.66 11.48 5.95
C VAL A 57 -14.48 12.57 4.90
N SER A 58 -13.82 13.66 5.30
CA SER A 58 -13.49 14.74 4.38
C SER A 58 -12.56 14.25 3.28
N TYR A 59 -12.76 14.81 2.07
CA TYR A 59 -11.96 14.48 0.90
C TYR A 59 -10.46 14.61 1.18
N HIS A 60 -10.06 15.69 1.87
CA HIS A 60 -8.66 15.93 2.22
C HIS A 60 -8.10 14.85 3.17
N SER A 61 -8.87 14.44 4.18
CA SER A 61 -8.45 13.39 5.12
C SER A 61 -8.29 12.04 4.43
N PHE A 62 -9.25 11.69 3.57
CA PHE A 62 -9.19 10.47 2.76
C PHE A 62 -7.95 10.45 1.85
N VAL A 63 -7.74 11.53 1.10
CA VAL A 63 -6.59 11.69 0.20
C VAL A 63 -5.27 11.58 0.94
N ASN A 64 -5.17 12.19 2.13
CA ASN A 64 -3.98 12.07 2.97
C ASN A 64 -3.71 10.62 3.39
N GLN A 65 -4.74 9.86 3.75
CA GLN A 65 -4.57 8.44 4.11
C GLN A 65 -4.16 7.61 2.90
N LEU A 66 -4.77 7.85 1.74
CA LEU A 66 -4.41 7.21 0.49
C LEU A 66 -2.93 7.47 0.16
N TYR A 67 -2.48 8.72 0.19
CA TYR A 67 -1.09 9.09 -0.10
C TYR A 67 -0.09 8.52 0.91
N ARG A 68 -0.41 8.54 2.21
CA ARG A 68 0.44 7.89 3.23
C ARG A 68 0.62 6.40 2.95
N THR A 69 -0.41 5.75 2.41
CA THR A 69 -0.36 4.33 2.02
C THR A 69 0.47 4.12 0.77
N ALA A 70 0.32 4.99 -0.24
CA ALA A 70 1.17 4.99 -1.42
C ALA A 70 2.65 5.13 -1.05
N GLN A 71 2.98 6.05 -0.13
CA GLN A 71 4.33 6.24 0.39
C GLN A 71 4.86 5.00 1.13
N LEU A 72 4.03 4.34 1.94
CA LEU A 72 4.41 3.08 2.59
C LEU A 72 4.73 2.02 1.54
N ARG A 73 3.87 1.84 0.55
CA ARG A 73 4.06 0.88 -0.55
C ARG A 73 5.40 1.12 -1.25
N THR A 74 5.64 2.34 -1.73
CA THR A 74 6.90 2.69 -2.43
C THR A 74 8.12 2.34 -1.58
N LYS A 75 8.13 2.74 -0.30
CA LYS A 75 9.26 2.47 0.60
C LYS A 75 9.49 0.99 0.85
N LEU A 76 8.43 0.18 0.94
CA LEU A 76 8.57 -1.27 1.12
C LEU A 76 9.08 -1.94 -0.15
N THR A 77 8.54 -1.57 -1.32
CA THR A 77 9.01 -2.07 -2.62
C THR A 77 10.50 -1.79 -2.80
N GLU A 78 10.95 -0.56 -2.58
CA GLU A 78 12.38 -0.18 -2.67
C GLU A 78 13.27 -1.04 -1.75
N ARG A 79 12.83 -1.29 -0.51
CA ARG A 79 13.55 -2.13 0.45
C ARG A 79 13.62 -3.58 0.00
N MET A 80 12.55 -4.11 -0.57
CA MET A 80 12.47 -5.49 -1.05
C MET A 80 13.40 -5.69 -2.25
N GLU A 81 13.36 -4.80 -3.24
CA GLU A 81 14.26 -4.85 -4.39
C GLU A 81 15.73 -4.71 -3.97
N ALA A 82 16.03 -3.81 -3.01
CA ALA A 82 17.38 -3.67 -2.49
C ALA A 82 17.89 -4.95 -1.80
N ARG A 83 17.00 -5.65 -1.08
CA ARG A 83 17.32 -6.95 -0.48
C ARG A 83 17.56 -8.01 -1.55
N GLU A 84 16.73 -8.07 -2.59
CA GLU A 84 16.88 -9.01 -3.69
C GLU A 84 18.20 -8.81 -4.43
N ARG A 85 18.53 -7.56 -4.79
CA ARG A 85 19.83 -7.22 -5.42
C ARG A 85 21.02 -7.68 -4.58
N LYS A 86 20.97 -7.52 -3.25
CA LYS A 86 22.02 -8.01 -2.34
C LYS A 86 22.12 -9.53 -2.34
N LEU A 87 20.99 -10.25 -2.32
CA LEU A 87 20.97 -11.71 -2.36
C LEU A 87 21.54 -12.24 -3.68
N GLN A 88 21.15 -11.65 -4.81
CA GLN A 88 21.69 -11.99 -6.12
C GLN A 88 23.22 -11.77 -6.18
N TYR A 89 23.70 -10.67 -5.62
CA TYR A 89 25.14 -10.38 -5.53
C TYR A 89 25.89 -11.45 -4.71
N VAL A 90 25.40 -11.77 -3.51
CA VAL A 90 26.00 -12.80 -2.63
C VAL A 90 25.99 -14.17 -3.31
N PHE A 91 24.88 -14.56 -3.94
CA PHE A 91 24.77 -15.82 -4.66
C PHE A 91 25.80 -15.92 -5.79
N ARG A 92 25.95 -14.85 -6.58
CA ARG A 92 26.96 -14.77 -7.65
C ARG A 92 28.38 -14.90 -7.12
N MET A 93 28.70 -14.25 -6.01
CA MET A 93 30.03 -14.33 -5.38
C MET A 93 30.35 -15.72 -4.83
N ASN A 94 29.36 -16.43 -4.28
CA ASN A 94 29.56 -17.79 -3.80
C ASN A 94 29.80 -18.76 -4.97
N HIS A 95 29.10 -18.58 -6.08
CA HIS A 95 29.31 -19.39 -7.28
C HIS A 95 30.69 -19.18 -7.92
N SER A 96 31.19 -17.94 -7.98
CA SER A 96 32.53 -17.66 -8.55
C SER A 96 33.67 -18.25 -7.71
N LYS A 97 33.50 -18.34 -6.39
CA LYS A 97 34.47 -19.01 -5.50
C LYS A 97 34.53 -20.52 -5.70
N GLY A 98 33.40 -21.17 -6.04
CA GLY A 98 33.36 -22.61 -6.35
C GLY A 98 34.17 -23.03 -7.59
N TRP A 99 34.43 -22.10 -8.52
CA TRP A 99 35.29 -22.33 -9.70
C TRP A 99 36.78 -22.09 -9.44
N LEU A 100 37.15 -21.36 -8.39
CA LEU A 100 38.54 -21.08 -8.02
C LEU A 100 39.17 -22.16 -7.12
N GLN A 101 38.40 -23.20 -6.78
CA GLN A 101 38.80 -24.29 -5.90
C GLN A 101 39.00 -25.64 -6.62
N GLN A 102 38.97 -25.65 -7.97
CA GLN A 102 39.26 -26.82 -8.82
C GLN A 102 40.52 -26.56 -9.65
#